data_AF-A0A1C6RTD3-F1
#
_entry.id   AF-A0A1C6RTD3-F1
#
_cell.length_a   1.000
_cell.length_b   1.000
_cell.length_c   1.000
_cell.angle_alpha   90.00
_cell.angle_beta   90.00
_cell.angle_gamma   90.00
#
_symmetry.space_group_name_H-M   'P 1'
#
loop_
_entity.id
_entity.type
_entity.pdbx_description
1 polymer ?
#
loop_
_entity_poly.entity_id
_entity_poly.type
_entity_poly.pdbx_seq_one_letter_code
_entity_poly.pdbx_strand_id
1 'polypeptide(L)'
;MGLDVVLYRVVRSAGAARRSSFVPVEVVDDSDDVLLGLLTRVRGGGRTPLLDRFDPAGELVVSAPEAPRLLAELRCLAESAASPAEMARLRSLAALTRRCMRGHDVEIRLEGD
;
A
#
# COMPACT_ATOMS: atom_id res chain seq x y z
N MET A 1 6.03 -15.10 5.08
CA MET A 1 5.21 -13.98 5.57
C MET A 1 5.10 -13.07 4.37
N GLY A 2 4.03 -13.21 3.60
CA GLY A 2 3.81 -12.41 2.41
C GLY A 2 3.36 -10.99 2.77
N LEU A 3 3.40 -10.10 1.78
CA LEU A 3 2.83 -8.76 1.86
C LEU A 3 1.74 -8.63 0.80
N ASP A 4 0.49 -8.44 1.21
CA ASP A 4 -0.58 -8.13 0.29
C ASP A 4 -0.91 -6.65 0.34
N VAL A 5 -1.04 -6.02 -0.84
CA VAL A 5 -1.52 -4.64 -0.91
C VAL A 5 -2.91 -4.61 -1.51
N VAL A 6 -3.89 -4.30 -0.68
CA VAL A 6 -5.31 -4.34 -1.03
C VAL A 6 -5.88 -2.94 -1.11
N LEU A 7 -6.58 -2.62 -2.20
CA LEU A 7 -7.44 -1.45 -2.29
C LEU A 7 -8.83 -1.82 -1.79
N TYR A 8 -9.24 -1.27 -0.66
CA TYR A 8 -10.60 -1.42 -0.15
C TYR A 8 -11.46 -0.24 -0.55
N ARG A 9 -12.73 -0.54 -0.85
CA ARG A 9 -13.81 0.45 -0.84
C ARG A 9 -14.46 0.44 0.54
N VAL A 10 -14.50 1.60 1.17
CA VAL A 10 -15.12 1.83 2.48
C VAL A 10 -16.59 2.17 2.25
N VAL A 11 -17.48 1.24 2.59
CA VAL A 11 -18.93 1.46 2.55
C VAL A 11 -19.38 1.88 3.95
N ARG A 12 -19.67 3.16 4.13
CA ARG A 12 -20.18 3.71 5.40
C ARG A 12 -21.71 3.61 5.42
N SER A 13 -22.26 2.84 6.35
CA SER A 13 -23.70 2.81 6.57
C SER A 13 -24.17 4.04 7.36
N ALA A 14 -25.14 4.78 6.82
CA ALA A 14 -25.79 5.91 7.48
C ALA A 14 -26.84 5.41 8.50
N GLY A 15 -26.40 4.86 9.61
CA GLY A 15 -27.28 4.40 10.70
C GLY A 15 -26.61 4.56 12.06
N ALA A 16 -27.41 4.60 13.13
CA ALA A 16 -26.99 4.92 14.51
C ALA A 16 -25.86 4.01 15.05
N ALA A 17 -25.62 2.85 14.43
CA ALA A 17 -24.41 2.04 14.59
C ALA A 17 -23.54 2.24 13.35
N ARG A 18 -22.51 3.09 13.46
CA ARG A 18 -21.58 3.45 12.39
C ARG A 18 -20.65 2.27 12.03
N ARG A 19 -21.20 1.20 11.44
CA ARG A 19 -20.41 0.10 10.88
C ARG A 19 -19.90 0.50 9.51
N SER A 20 -18.59 0.40 9.34
CA SER A 20 -17.93 0.53 8.03
C SER A 20 -17.70 -0.87 7.51
N SER A 21 -18.16 -1.15 6.29
CA SER A 21 -17.85 -2.40 5.59
C SER A 21 -16.72 -2.14 4.59
N PHE A 22 -15.77 -3.05 4.52
CA PHE A 22 -14.64 -2.97 3.59
C PHE A 22 -14.83 -4.00 2.49
N VAL A 23 -14.87 -3.54 1.24
CA VAL A 23 -15.00 -4.42 0.06
C VAL A 23 -13.69 -4.35 -0.72
N PRO A 24 -12.95 -5.47 -0.87
CA PRO A 24 -11.72 -5.47 -1.66
C PRO A 24 -12.07 -5.20 -3.14
N VAL A 25 -11.39 -4.23 -3.73
CA VAL A 25 -11.58 -3.80 -5.11
C VAL A 25 -10.46 -4.33 -6.00
N GLU A 26 -9.24 -4.32 -5.50
CA GLU A 26 -8.04 -4.70 -6.25
C GLU A 26 -6.98 -5.16 -5.24
N VAL A 27 -6.24 -6.22 -5.59
CA VAL A 27 -5.17 -6.78 -4.76
C VAL A 27 -3.90 -6.84 -5.59
N VAL A 28 -2.81 -6.34 -5.03
CA VAL A 28 -1.45 -6.57 -5.50
C VAL A 28 -0.81 -7.52 -4.50
N ASP A 29 -0.82 -8.79 -4.88
CA ASP A 29 -0.16 -9.86 -4.14
C ASP A 29 1.37 -9.76 -4.29
N ASP A 30 2.10 -10.05 -3.21
CA ASP A 30 3.56 -10.17 -3.17
C ASP A 30 4.00 -11.58 -2.78
N SER A 31 3.41 -12.60 -3.42
CA SER A 31 3.74 -14.02 -3.20
C SER A 31 5.23 -14.38 -3.29
N ASP A 32 6.04 -13.56 -3.96
CA ASP A 32 7.49 -13.77 -4.13
C ASP A 32 8.36 -12.98 -3.12
N ASP A 33 7.74 -12.33 -2.13
CA ASP A 33 8.39 -11.44 -1.14
C ASP A 33 9.25 -10.32 -1.75
N VAL A 34 8.93 -9.91 -2.98
CA VAL A 34 9.72 -8.94 -3.76
C VAL A 34 9.54 -7.53 -3.20
N LEU A 35 8.30 -7.11 -2.97
CA LEU A 35 7.98 -5.83 -2.37
C LEU A 35 8.39 -5.81 -0.89
N LEU A 36 8.12 -6.87 -0.14
CA LEU A 36 8.52 -7.00 1.27
C LEU A 36 10.04 -6.92 1.43
N GLY A 37 10.79 -7.64 0.60
CA GLY A 37 12.25 -7.60 0.59
C GLY A 37 12.79 -6.22 0.27
N LEU A 38 12.19 -5.53 -0.70
CA LEU A 38 12.55 -4.14 -1.04
C LEU A 38 12.28 -3.18 0.13
N LEU A 39 11.09 -3.25 0.75
CA LEU A 39 10.73 -2.41 1.90
C LEU A 39 11.69 -2.64 3.07
N THR A 40 11.99 -3.89 3.38
CA THR A 40 12.93 -4.26 4.44
C THR A 40 14.33 -3.73 4.16
N ARG A 41 14.79 -3.79 2.91
CA ARG A 41 16.11 -3.30 2.48
C ARG A 41 16.28 -1.79 2.64
N VAL A 42 15.23 -1.02 2.36
CA VAL A 42 15.31 0.46 2.45
C VAL A 42 14.87 1.02 3.80
N ARG A 43 14.33 0.17 4.68
CA ARG A 43 13.71 0.57 5.94
C ARG A 43 14.66 1.39 6.78
N GLY A 44 14.17 2.53 7.28
CA GLY A 44 14.98 3.42 8.14
C GLY A 44 16.04 4.22 7.37
N GLY A 45 16.07 4.14 6.04
CA GLY A 45 16.90 5.01 5.19
C GLY A 45 16.38 6.45 5.08
N GLY A 46 15.28 6.79 5.75
CA GLY A 46 14.71 8.14 5.84
C GLY A 46 13.98 8.63 4.58
N ARG A 47 14.01 7.84 3.50
CA ARG A 47 13.39 8.18 2.21
C ARG A 47 11.93 7.73 2.08
N THR A 48 11.48 6.85 2.96
CA THR A 48 10.18 6.19 2.93
C THR A 48 9.46 6.23 4.28
N PRO A 49 9.29 7.41 4.90
CA PRO A 49 8.80 7.51 6.28
C PRO A 49 7.37 7.00 6.50
N LEU A 50 6.52 6.96 5.48
CA LEU A 50 5.19 6.34 5.58
C LEU A 50 5.29 4.82 5.53
N LEU A 51 6.09 4.28 4.61
CA LEU A 51 6.28 2.83 4.46
C LEU A 51 7.14 2.23 5.57
N ASP A 52 8.01 3.01 6.21
CA ASP A 52 8.80 2.57 7.37
C ASP A 52 7.89 2.19 8.57
N ARG A 53 6.66 2.73 8.60
CA ARG A 53 5.61 2.38 9.58
C ARG A 53 4.99 1.01 9.34
N PHE A 54 5.21 0.41 8.18
CA PHE A 54 4.69 -0.94 7.90
C PHE A 54 5.29 -1.93 8.89
N ASP A 55 4.42 -2.71 9.50
CA ASP A 55 4.77 -3.82 10.38
C ASP A 55 4.37 -5.12 9.66
N PRO A 56 5.31 -6.03 9.36
CA PRO A 56 5.00 -7.33 8.77
C PRO A 56 4.03 -8.18 9.58
N ALA A 57 3.84 -7.91 10.87
CA ALA A 57 2.85 -8.60 11.71
C ALA A 57 1.51 -7.86 11.83
N GLY A 58 1.31 -6.79 11.06
CA GLY A 58 0.12 -5.93 11.15
C GLY A 58 -0.34 -5.39 9.80
N GLU A 59 -1.11 -4.30 9.88
CA GLU A 59 -1.59 -3.59 8.69
C GLU A 59 -1.11 -2.13 8.69
N LEU A 60 -0.72 -1.63 7.53
CA LEU A 60 -0.54 -0.20 7.28
C LEU A 60 -1.67 0.30 6.39
N VAL A 61 -2.53 1.14 6.95
CA VAL A 61 -3.61 1.79 6.21
C VAL A 61 -3.11 3.10 5.62
N VAL A 62 -3.35 3.29 4.32
CA VAL A 62 -3.05 4.52 3.57
C VAL A 62 -4.35 5.06 3.00
N SER A 63 -4.79 6.17 3.58
CA SER A 63 -6.00 6.87 3.16
C SER A 63 -5.76 7.70 1.88
N ALA A 64 -6.84 8.11 1.19
CA ALA A 64 -6.73 8.96 0.00
C ALA A 64 -5.91 10.26 0.21
N PRO A 65 -5.97 10.96 1.36
CA PRO A 65 -5.08 12.09 1.67
C PRO A 65 -3.59 11.73 1.77
N GLU A 66 -3.25 10.51 2.19
CA GLU A 66 -1.87 10.02 2.31
C GLU A 66 -1.35 9.41 1.00
N ALA A 67 -2.24 9.05 0.06
CA ALA A 67 -1.88 8.43 -1.21
C ALA A 67 -0.88 9.25 -2.07
N PRO A 68 -0.95 10.60 -2.15
CA PRO A 68 0.09 11.40 -2.82
C PRO A 68 1.48 11.24 -2.19
N ARG A 69 1.54 11.14 -0.86
CA ARG A 69 2.79 10.91 -0.12
C ARG A 69 3.33 9.51 -0.40
N LEU A 70 2.47 8.50 -0.37
CA LEU A 70 2.85 7.14 -0.76
C LEU A 70 3.43 7.12 -2.19
N LEU A 71 2.78 7.80 -3.14
CA LEU A 71 3.28 7.86 -4.52
C LEU A 71 4.66 8.51 -4.65
N ALA A 72 4.96 9.52 -3.82
CA ALA A 72 6.29 10.12 -3.75
C ALA A 72 7.33 9.13 -3.19
N GLU A 73 7.00 8.42 -2.11
CA GLU A 73 7.87 7.40 -1.51
C GLU A 73 8.13 6.22 -2.47
N LEU A 74 7.13 5.81 -3.26
CA LEU A 74 7.31 4.78 -4.31
C LEU A 74 8.28 5.22 -5.41
N ARG A 75 8.34 6.51 -5.74
CA ARG A 75 9.35 7.03 -6.68
C ARG A 75 10.74 6.95 -6.07
N CYS A 76 10.87 7.27 -4.78
CA CYS A 76 12.12 7.11 -4.06
C CYS A 76 12.57 5.64 -4.01
N LEU A 77 11.64 4.70 -3.85
CA LEU A 77 11.90 3.25 -3.88
C LEU A 77 12.34 2.76 -5.25
N ALA A 78 11.76 3.30 -6.33
CA ALA A 78 12.12 2.91 -7.69
C ALA A 78 13.61 3.18 -8.01
N GLU A 79 14.23 4.17 -7.37
CA GLU A 79 15.68 4.40 -7.48
C GLU A 79 16.53 3.32 -6.81
N SER A 80 15.97 2.63 -5.82
CA SER A 80 16.64 1.53 -5.09
C SER A 80 16.23 0.15 -5.62
N ALA A 81 15.39 0.09 -6.65
CA ALA A 81 14.97 -1.17 -7.24
C ALA A 81 16.11 -1.76 -8.09
N ALA A 82 16.52 -2.98 -7.75
CA ALA A 82 17.62 -3.71 -8.36
C ALA A 82 17.14 -4.71 -9.42
N SER A 83 15.83 -5.01 -9.50
CA SER A 83 15.30 -6.00 -10.43
C SER A 83 14.07 -5.51 -11.23
N PRO A 84 13.84 -6.07 -12.44
CA PRO A 84 12.61 -5.81 -13.20
C PRO A 84 11.34 -6.23 -12.45
N ALA A 85 11.42 -7.26 -11.61
CA ALA A 85 10.32 -7.73 -10.77
C ALA A 85 9.95 -6.69 -9.70
N GLU A 86 10.95 -6.15 -8.99
CA GLU A 86 10.75 -5.05 -8.01
C GLU A 86 10.09 -3.85 -8.69
N MET A 87 10.60 -3.45 -9.86
CA MET A 87 10.02 -2.35 -10.64
C MET A 87 8.59 -2.63 -11.12
N ALA A 88 8.25 -3.88 -11.43
CA ALA A 88 6.89 -4.26 -11.80
C ALA A 88 5.94 -4.13 -10.60
N ARG A 89 6.33 -4.62 -9.41
CA ARG A 89 5.55 -4.49 -8.17
C ARG A 89 5.34 -3.02 -7.78
N LEU A 90 6.39 -2.20 -7.86
CA LEU A 90 6.28 -0.76 -7.62
C LEU A 90 5.35 -0.06 -8.61
N ARG A 91 5.34 -0.47 -9.89
CA ARG A 91 4.40 0.07 -10.89
C ARG A 91 2.95 -0.32 -10.58
N SER A 92 2.69 -1.56 -10.20
CA SER A 92 1.37 -2.03 -9.78
C SER A 92 0.88 -1.26 -8.56
N LEU A 93 1.72 -1.12 -7.53
CA LEU A 93 1.41 -0.34 -6.33
C LEU A 93 1.18 1.15 -6.65
N ALA A 94 1.96 1.73 -7.55
CA ALA A 94 1.75 3.12 -7.99
C ALA A 94 0.43 3.27 -8.77
N ALA A 95 0.02 2.27 -9.55
CA ALA A 95 -1.29 2.28 -10.24
C ALA A 95 -2.44 2.23 -9.23
N LEU A 96 -2.35 1.33 -8.24
CA LEU A 96 -3.32 1.21 -7.15
C LEU A 96 -3.39 2.49 -6.31
N THR A 97 -2.24 3.11 -6.04
CA THR A 97 -2.14 4.41 -5.34
C THR A 97 -2.84 5.54 -6.09
N ARG A 98 -2.63 5.63 -7.41
CA ARG A 98 -3.34 6.62 -8.24
C ARG A 98 -4.84 6.38 -8.28
N ARG A 99 -5.28 5.13 -8.20
CA ARG A 99 -6.71 4.77 -8.10
C ARG A 99 -7.28 5.20 -6.74
N CYS A 100 -6.55 5.01 -5.66
CA CYS A 100 -6.90 5.51 -4.33
C CYS A 100 -7.10 7.04 -4.34
N MET A 101 -6.19 7.79 -4.96
CA MET A 101 -6.31 9.26 -5.06
C MET A 101 -7.57 9.75 -5.79
N ARG A 102 -8.14 8.94 -6.69
CA ARG A 102 -9.34 9.32 -7.47
C ARG A 102 -10.65 8.95 -6.77
N GLY A 103 -10.61 8.08 -5.77
CA GLY A 103 -11.79 7.64 -5.04
C GLY A 103 -11.88 8.32 -3.68
N HIS A 104 -13.06 8.80 -3.31
CA HIS A 104 -13.30 9.40 -2.00
C HIS A 104 -13.62 8.39 -0.89
N ASP A 105 -13.99 7.17 -1.28
CA ASP A 105 -14.39 6.09 -0.37
C ASP A 105 -13.47 4.87 -0.52
N VAL A 106 -12.18 5.09 -0.77
CA VAL A 106 -11.19 4.02 -0.92
C VAL A 106 -9.99 4.26 -0.04
N GLU A 107 -9.39 3.18 0.43
CA GLU A 107 -8.15 3.17 1.19
C GLU A 107 -7.31 1.97 0.76
N ILE A 108 -5.99 2.11 0.87
CA ILE A 108 -5.05 1.04 0.61
C ILE A 108 -4.66 0.44 1.95
N ARG A 109 -4.60 -0.88 2.03
CA ARG A 109 -4.05 -1.59 3.17
C ARG A 109 -2.89 -2.43 2.71
N LEU A 110 -1.75 -2.28 3.38
CA LEU A 110 -0.64 -3.20 3.27
C LEU A 110 -0.81 -4.19 4.43
N GLU A 111 -1.08 -5.44 4.12
CA GLU A 111 -1.37 -6.51 5.07
C GLU A 111 -0.20 -7.49 5.05
N GLY A 112 0.43 -7.68 6.21
CA GLY A 112 1.40 -8.76 6.39
C GLY A 112 0.71 -10.05 6.84
N ASP A 113 1.20 -11.18 6.35
CA ASP A 113 0.79 -12.54 6.75
C ASP A 113 1.64 -13.07 7.92
#